data_AF-A0A387BMH9-F1
#
_entry.id   AF-A0A387BMH9-F1
#
_cell.length_a   1.000
_cell.length_b   1.000
_cell.length_c   1.000
_cell.angle_alpha   90.00
_cell.angle_beta   90.00
_cell.angle_gamma   90.00
#
_symmetry.space_group_name_H-M   'P 1'
#
loop_
_entity.id
_entity.type
_entity.pdbx_description
1 polymer ?
#
loop_
_entity_poly.entity_id
_entity_poly.type
_entity_poly.pdbx_seq_one_letter_code
_entity_poly.pdbx_strand_id
1 'polypeptide(L)'
;MSTRVHLAIEGSLAADPMPGESSSGTKFTRFIVQVSDRKRQDGEWIDGDTDVHHVIAFGRIGQNVCDSPAKGDMAIVTGDLKFRHVTDAKSGRLRDDTEIVADAVAPSLRHVPARAVRAPRPEVEPAAVRVTSWPVRVPGTNRTATSLS
;
A
#
# COMPACT_ATOMS: atom_id res chain seq x y z
N MET A 1 7.86 -2.43 -25.60
CA MET A 1 6.70 -2.77 -24.75
C MET A 1 7.19 -3.71 -23.66
N SER A 2 6.98 -3.37 -22.38
CA SER A 2 7.22 -4.31 -21.28
C SER A 2 5.96 -5.14 -21.09
N THR A 3 6.05 -6.46 -21.19
CA THR A 3 4.92 -7.35 -20.89
C THR A 3 4.66 -7.33 -19.39
N ARG A 4 3.46 -6.90 -19.00
CA ARG A 4 2.99 -6.90 -17.62
C ARG A 4 2.01 -8.05 -17.45
N VAL A 5 2.34 -9.01 -16.58
CA VAL A 5 1.42 -10.11 -16.22
C VAL A 5 0.67 -9.68 -14.96
N HIS A 6 -0.54 -9.17 -15.14
CA HIS A 6 -1.41 -8.78 -14.03
C HIS A 6 -2.24 -9.98 -13.58
N LEU A 7 -2.30 -10.22 -12.27
CA LEU A 7 -3.05 -11.33 -11.69
C LEU A 7 -3.77 -10.92 -10.40
N ALA A 8 -4.71 -11.76 -10.00
CA ALA A 8 -5.41 -11.68 -8.73
C ALA A 8 -5.34 -13.04 -8.02
N ILE A 9 -4.98 -13.05 -6.74
CA ILE A 9 -5.01 -14.24 -5.89
C ILE A 9 -5.82 -13.98 -4.63
N GLU A 10 -6.46 -15.02 -4.11
CA GLU A 10 -7.10 -15.02 -2.79
C GLU A 10 -6.52 -16.20 -2.00
N GLY A 11 -6.01 -15.93 -0.81
CA GLY A 11 -5.39 -16.95 0.03
C GLY A 11 -5.13 -16.48 1.46
N SER A 12 -4.60 -17.35 2.29
CA SER A 12 -4.26 -17.04 3.69
C SER A 12 -2.82 -16.56 3.84
N LEU A 13 -2.56 -15.70 4.83
CA LEU A 13 -1.19 -15.28 5.14
C LEU A 13 -0.44 -16.41 5.87
N ALA A 14 0.69 -16.85 5.34
CA ALA A 14 1.49 -17.92 5.95
C ALA A 14 2.14 -17.49 7.28
N ALA A 15 2.44 -16.21 7.42
CA ALA A 15 3.09 -15.58 8.56
C ALA A 15 2.71 -14.10 8.63
N ASP A 16 3.06 -13.45 9.74
CA ASP A 16 2.84 -12.01 9.91
C ASP A 16 3.62 -11.21 8.86
N PRO A 17 3.03 -10.17 8.26
CA PRO A 17 3.72 -9.33 7.29
C PRO A 17 4.97 -8.68 7.89
N MET A 18 6.09 -8.76 7.16
CA MET A 18 7.37 -8.24 7.61
C MET A 18 7.70 -6.92 6.87
N PRO A 19 7.84 -5.80 7.60
CA PRO A 19 8.29 -4.55 7.00
C PRO A 19 9.78 -4.65 6.63
N GLY A 20 10.17 -3.90 5.61
CA GLY A 20 11.55 -3.79 5.17
C GLY A 20 11.83 -2.45 4.49
N GLU A 21 13.11 -2.19 4.31
CA GLU A 21 13.60 -0.98 3.66
C GLU A 21 14.65 -1.35 2.62
N SER A 22 14.52 -0.78 1.42
CA SER A 22 15.48 -0.98 0.34
C SER A 22 16.72 -0.11 0.56
N SER A 23 17.83 -0.40 -0.11
CA SER A 23 19.04 0.44 -0.08
C SER A 23 18.80 1.88 -0.56
N SER A 24 17.75 2.09 -1.34
CA SER A 24 17.26 3.40 -1.78
C SER A 24 16.38 4.14 -0.76
N GLY A 25 16.16 3.58 0.43
CA GLY A 25 15.27 4.13 1.46
C GLY A 25 13.77 3.90 1.19
N THR A 26 13.43 3.09 0.19
CA THR A 26 12.03 2.77 -0.11
C THR A 26 11.50 1.74 0.87
N LYS A 27 10.49 2.12 1.66
CA LYS A 27 9.78 1.21 2.58
C LYS A 27 8.84 0.28 1.82
N PHE A 28 8.85 -0.99 2.21
CA PHE A 28 8.00 -2.03 1.66
C PHE A 28 7.60 -3.02 2.76
N THR A 29 6.59 -3.82 2.49
CA THR A 29 6.19 -4.94 3.36
C THR A 29 6.15 -6.20 2.52
N ARG A 30 6.77 -7.27 3.02
CA ARG A 30 6.74 -8.60 2.40
C ARG A 30 5.85 -9.52 3.20
N PHE A 31 5.08 -10.33 2.49
CA PHE A 31 4.25 -11.35 3.08
C PHE A 31 4.07 -12.50 2.09
N ILE A 32 3.63 -13.64 2.61
CA ILE A 32 3.47 -14.86 1.84
C ILE A 32 1.99 -15.23 1.86
N VAL A 33 1.41 -15.42 0.67
CA VAL A 33 0.02 -15.83 0.49
C VAL A 33 -0.01 -17.29 0.07
N GLN A 34 -0.76 -18.10 0.80
CA GLN A 34 -1.02 -19.50 0.54
C GLN A 34 -2.38 -19.64 -0.12
N VAL A 35 -2.39 -20.12 -1.36
CA VAL A 35 -3.59 -20.40 -2.14
C VAL A 35 -3.81 -21.90 -2.10
N SER A 36 -4.69 -22.34 -1.23
CA SER A 36 -5.05 -23.76 -1.11
C SER A 36 -6.30 -24.06 -1.94
N ASP A 37 -6.20 -25.04 -2.84
CA ASP A 37 -7.37 -25.60 -3.52
C ASP A 37 -8.04 -26.62 -2.59
N ARG A 38 -9.37 -26.64 -2.52
CA ARG A 38 -10.11 -27.70 -1.84
C ARG A 38 -10.93 -28.43 -2.88
N LYS A 39 -10.65 -29.72 -3.05
CA LYS A 39 -11.34 -30.57 -4.02
C LYS A 39 -12.39 -31.39 -3.30
N ARG A 40 -13.55 -31.52 -3.93
CA ARG A 40 -14.58 -32.43 -3.45
C ARG A 40 -14.38 -33.79 -4.13
N GLN A 41 -14.02 -34.79 -3.35
CA GLN A 41 -13.84 -36.17 -3.82
C GLN A 41 -14.71 -37.08 -2.97
N ASP A 42 -15.52 -37.92 -3.64
CA ASP A 42 -16.42 -38.89 -3.00
C ASP A 42 -17.36 -38.30 -1.93
N GLY A 43 -17.72 -37.02 -2.08
CA GLY A 43 -18.62 -36.31 -1.17
C GLY A 43 -17.92 -35.57 -0.03
N GLU A 44 -16.64 -35.86 0.23
CA GLU A 44 -15.81 -35.21 1.25
C GLU A 44 -14.96 -34.08 0.65
N TRP A 45 -14.70 -33.05 1.45
CA TRP A 45 -13.77 -31.98 1.08
C TRP A 45 -12.35 -32.40 1.47
N ILE A 46 -11.50 -32.58 0.47
CA ILE A 46 -10.10 -32.93 0.64
C ILE A 46 -9.27 -31.69 0.30
N ASP A 47 -8.28 -31.40 1.14
CA ASP A 47 -7.32 -30.34 0.88
C ASP A 47 -6.42 -30.78 -0.28
N GLY A 48 -6.39 -29.97 -1.34
CA GLY A 48 -5.53 -30.17 -2.49
C GLY A 48 -4.15 -29.56 -2.29
N ASP A 49 -3.47 -29.34 -3.40
CA ASP A 49 -2.17 -28.66 -3.40
C ASP A 49 -2.32 -27.20 -2.92
N THR A 50 -1.26 -26.70 -2.27
CA THR A 50 -1.19 -25.31 -1.82
C THR A 50 -0.07 -24.60 -2.55
N ASP A 51 -0.45 -23.61 -3.35
CA ASP A 51 0.49 -22.73 -4.02
C ASP A 51 0.93 -21.62 -3.06
N VAL A 52 2.23 -21.36 -3.03
CA VAL A 52 2.83 -20.35 -2.14
C VAL A 52 3.34 -19.20 -2.99
N HIS A 53 2.84 -18.00 -2.74
CA HIS A 53 3.21 -16.80 -3.48
C HIS A 53 3.85 -15.76 -2.57
N HIS A 54 5.02 -15.27 -2.97
CA HIS A 54 5.68 -14.15 -2.33
C HIS A 54 5.10 -12.84 -2.85
N VAL A 55 4.69 -11.96 -1.94
CA VAL A 55 4.09 -10.67 -2.28
C VAL A 55 4.87 -9.54 -1.63
N ILE A 56 5.08 -8.47 -2.39
CA ILE A 56 5.66 -7.22 -1.92
C ILE A 56 4.68 -6.07 -2.16
N ALA A 57 4.40 -5.30 -1.10
CA ALA A 57 3.59 -4.10 -1.17
C ALA A 57 4.42 -2.87 -0.79
N PHE A 58 4.29 -1.82 -1.59
CA PHE A 58 5.04 -0.58 -1.41
C PHE A 58 4.19 0.55 -0.85
N GLY A 59 4.85 1.59 -0.33
CA GLY A 59 4.21 2.83 0.10
C GLY A 59 3.14 2.61 1.15
N ARG A 60 1.98 3.27 0.98
CA ARG A 60 0.88 3.21 1.96
C ARG A 60 0.24 1.84 2.06
N ILE A 61 0.19 1.07 0.97
CA ILE A 61 -0.35 -0.30 0.98
C ILE A 61 0.55 -1.17 1.86
N GLY A 62 1.87 -1.08 1.67
CA GLY A 62 2.83 -1.81 2.50
C GLY A 62 2.65 -1.53 4.00
N GLN A 63 2.54 -0.25 4.37
CA GLN A 63 2.32 0.12 5.78
C GLN A 63 1.00 -0.44 6.32
N ASN A 64 -0.11 -0.25 5.60
CA ASN A 64 -1.42 -0.76 6.03
C ASN A 64 -1.43 -2.29 6.16
N VAL A 65 -0.74 -3.00 5.26
CA VAL A 65 -0.60 -4.46 5.32
C VAL A 65 0.25 -4.90 6.52
N CYS A 66 1.25 -4.11 6.92
CA CYS A 66 2.01 -4.40 8.14
C CYS A 66 1.15 -4.24 9.40
N ASP A 67 0.19 -3.31 9.38
CA ASP A 67 -0.56 -2.92 10.58
C ASP A 67 -1.91 -3.65 10.73
N SER A 68 -2.43 -4.30 9.68
CA SER A 68 -3.82 -4.80 9.65
C SER A 68 -3.93 -6.34 9.69
N PRO A 69 -3.53 -7.10 8.64
CA PRO A 69 -3.63 -8.56 8.65
C PRO A 69 -2.51 -9.23 9.45
N ALA A 70 -2.84 -10.34 10.10
CA ALA A 70 -1.92 -11.24 10.78
C ALA A 70 -1.85 -12.61 10.08
N LYS A 71 -0.95 -13.47 10.55
CA LYS A 71 -0.87 -14.87 10.12
C LYS A 71 -2.25 -15.55 10.16
N GLY A 72 -2.61 -16.21 9.07
CA GLY A 72 -3.86 -16.97 8.91
C GLY A 72 -5.02 -16.14 8.36
N ASP A 73 -4.92 -14.81 8.33
CA ASP A 73 -5.96 -13.98 7.73
C ASP A 73 -6.05 -14.20 6.23
N MET A 74 -7.29 -14.17 5.71
CA MET A 74 -7.55 -14.29 4.29
C MET A 74 -7.39 -12.92 3.61
N ALA A 75 -6.61 -12.87 2.54
CA ALA A 75 -6.37 -11.67 1.76
C ALA A 75 -6.57 -11.91 0.26
N ILE A 76 -7.11 -10.90 -0.40
CA ILE A 76 -7.17 -10.77 -1.86
C ILE A 76 -6.06 -9.81 -2.27
N VAL A 77 -5.19 -10.25 -3.16
CA VAL A 77 -4.08 -9.47 -3.70
C VAL A 77 -4.27 -9.35 -5.20
N THR A 78 -4.13 -8.13 -5.72
CA THR A 78 -4.03 -7.87 -7.16
C THR A 78 -2.72 -7.16 -7.43
N GLY A 79 -2.08 -7.48 -8.55
CA GLY A 79 -0.77 -6.92 -8.85
C GLY A 79 -0.08 -7.59 -10.01
N ASP A 80 1.22 -7.33 -10.13
CA ASP A 80 2.04 -7.85 -11.22
C ASP A 80 2.92 -9.00 -10.79
N LEU A 81 2.92 -10.04 -11.59
CA LEU A 81 3.91 -11.09 -11.50
C LEU A 81 5.25 -10.62 -12.03
N LYS A 82 6.29 -10.75 -11.21
CA LYS A 82 7.68 -10.49 -11.55
C LYS A 82 8.50 -11.75 -11.33
N PHE A 83 9.20 -12.16 -12.37
CA PHE A 83 10.21 -13.21 -12.28
C PHE A 83 11.53 -12.56 -11.87
N ARG A 84 12.17 -13.10 -10.84
CA ARG A 84 13.54 -12.73 -10.43
C ARG A 84 14.44 -13.94 -10.53
N HIS A 85 15.69 -13.69 -10.93
CA HIS A 85 16.74 -14.69 -10.80
C HIS A 85 17.52 -14.36 -9.53
N VAL A 86 17.44 -15.24 -8.53
CA VAL A 86 18.16 -15.09 -7.27
C VAL A 86 19.32 -16.08 -7.27
N THR A 87 20.54 -15.59 -7.13
CA THR A 87 21.72 -16.45 -6.95
C THR A 87 21.73 -16.97 -5.52
N ASP A 88 21.66 -18.28 -5.35
CA ASP A 88 21.77 -18.94 -4.06
C ASP A 88 23.20 -18.75 -3.51
N ALA A 89 23.31 -18.03 -2.39
CA ALA A 89 24.60 -17.71 -1.77
C ALA A 89 25.38 -18.96 -1.30
N LYS A 90 24.71 -20.11 -1.10
CA LYS A 90 25.34 -21.35 -0.65
C LYS A 90 25.76 -22.25 -1.80
N SER A 91 24.94 -22.33 -2.85
CA SER A 91 25.19 -23.24 -3.99
C SER A 91 25.74 -22.56 -5.23
N GLY A 92 25.72 -21.22 -5.29
CA GLY A 92 26.11 -20.43 -6.47
C GLY A 92 25.17 -20.59 -7.67
N ARG A 93 24.07 -21.35 -7.53
CA ARG A 93 23.12 -21.59 -8.62
C ARG A 93 22.08 -20.49 -8.67
N LEU A 94 21.72 -20.09 -9.89
CA LEU A 94 20.57 -19.23 -10.15
C LEU A 94 19.30 -20.02 -9.88
N ARG A 95 18.41 -19.44 -9.06
CA ARG A 95 17.05 -19.91 -8.86
C ARG A 95 16.10 -18.92 -9.49
N ASP A 96 15.11 -19.43 -10.21
CA ASP A 96 13.99 -18.64 -10.67
C ASP A 96 13.01 -18.50 -9.51
N ASP A 97 12.78 -17.26 -9.10
CA ASP A 97 11.85 -16.89 -8.05
C ASP A 97 10.73 -16.04 -8.65
N THR A 98 9.56 -16.12 -8.03
CA THR A 98 8.35 -15.45 -8.50
C THR A 98 7.81 -14.58 -7.38
N GLU A 99 7.74 -13.28 -7.64
CA GLU A 99 7.28 -12.28 -6.68
C GLU A 99 6.14 -11.47 -7.29
N ILE A 100 5.08 -11.25 -6.51
CA ILE A 100 3.96 -10.41 -6.90
C ILE A 100 4.17 -9.01 -6.32
N VAL A 101 4.22 -8.01 -7.18
CA VAL A 101 4.20 -6.61 -6.77
C VAL A 101 2.75 -6.17 -6.65
N ALA A 102 2.27 -5.98 -5.42
CA ALA A 102 0.86 -5.68 -5.16
C ALA A 102 0.48 -4.25 -5.54
N ASP A 103 -0.54 -4.13 -6.39
CA ASP A 103 -1.23 -2.88 -6.71
C ASP A 103 -2.37 -2.58 -5.72
N ALA A 104 -3.04 -3.63 -5.23
CA ALA A 104 -4.05 -3.52 -4.19
C ALA A 104 -4.11 -4.80 -3.34
N VAL A 105 -4.41 -4.62 -2.04
CA VAL A 105 -4.59 -5.70 -1.06
C VAL A 105 -5.85 -5.41 -0.25
N ALA A 106 -6.70 -6.42 -0.07
CA ALA A 106 -7.92 -6.33 0.73
C ALA A 106 -8.11 -7.60 1.58
N PRO A 107 -8.69 -7.50 2.79
CA PRO A 107 -9.12 -8.70 3.52
C PRO A 107 -10.26 -9.39 2.77
N SER A 108 -10.24 -10.72 2.71
CA SER A 108 -11.36 -11.48 2.15
C SER A 108 -12.49 -11.58 3.17
N LEU A 109 -13.70 -11.19 2.74
CA LEU A 109 -14.91 -11.30 3.54
C LEU A 109 -15.56 -12.69 3.47
N ARG A 110 -14.92 -13.65 2.80
CA ARG A 110 -15.46 -15.01 2.60
C ARG A 110 -15.82 -15.70 3.91
N HIS A 111 -14.99 -15.52 4.94
CA HIS A 111 -15.15 -16.20 6.23
C HIS A 111 -15.22 -15.23 7.42
N VAL A 112 -14.66 -14.03 7.30
CA VAL A 112 -14.49 -13.09 8.43
C VAL A 112 -14.99 -11.70 8.01
N PRO A 113 -15.84 -11.03 8.81
CA PRO A 113 -16.23 -9.65 8.54
C PRO A 113 -15.05 -8.70 8.79
N ALA A 114 -14.89 -7.68 7.95
CA ALA A 114 -13.90 -6.63 8.13
C ALA A 114 -14.55 -5.23 8.12
N ARG A 115 -13.98 -4.30 8.90
CA ARG A 115 -14.45 -2.91 8.96
C ARG A 115 -13.35 -1.98 8.49
N ALA A 116 -13.65 -1.13 7.50
CA ALA A 116 -12.72 -0.11 7.04
C ALA A 116 -12.58 1.02 8.07
N VAL A 117 -11.35 1.30 8.48
CA VAL A 117 -11.00 2.47 9.30
C VAL A 117 -10.43 3.54 8.37
N ARG A 118 -11.04 4.72 8.36
CA ARG A 118 -10.51 5.87 7.61
C ARG A 118 -9.61 6.68 8.53
N ALA A 119 -8.34 6.81 8.16
CA ALA A 119 -7.46 7.77 8.81
C ALA A 119 -8.05 9.18 8.62
N PRO A 120 -8.05 10.03 9.66
CA PRO A 120 -8.49 11.41 9.52
C PRO A 120 -7.66 12.08 8.42
N ARG A 121 -8.35 12.78 7.51
CA ARG A 121 -7.66 13.64 6.54
C ARG A 121 -6.93 14.71 7.36
N PRO A 122 -5.63 14.95 7.14
CA PRO A 122 -4.96 16.05 7.81
C PRO A 122 -5.73 17.33 7.48
N GLU A 123 -6.21 18.00 8.51
CA GLU A 123 -6.86 19.30 8.39
C GLU A 123 -5.82 20.24 7.80
N VAL A 124 -6.07 20.68 6.56
CA VAL A 124 -5.26 21.72 5.97
C VAL A 124 -5.67 22.98 6.70
N GLU A 125 -4.87 23.43 7.67
CA GLU A 125 -5.04 24.76 8.24
C GLU A 125 -5.16 25.73 7.08
N PRO A 126 -6.27 26.50 6.98
CA PRO A 126 -6.41 27.47 5.90
C PRO A 126 -5.21 28.41 6.00
N ALA A 127 -4.37 28.40 4.96
CA ALA A 127 -3.25 29.32 4.85
C ALA A 127 -3.79 30.71 5.15
N ALA A 128 -3.31 31.31 6.24
CA ALA A 128 -3.78 32.61 6.69
C ALA A 128 -3.71 33.57 5.49
N VAL A 129 -4.88 33.96 4.99
CA VAL A 129 -4.98 34.96 3.92
C VAL A 129 -4.40 36.23 4.53
N ARG A 130 -3.14 36.51 4.21
CA ARG A 130 -2.54 37.80 4.54
C ARG A 130 -3.26 38.82 3.69
N VAL A 131 -4.27 39.45 4.28
CA VAL A 131 -4.89 40.66 3.73
C VAL A 131 -3.81 41.74 3.81
N THR A 132 -3.02 41.87 2.75
CA THR A 132 -2.20 43.07 2.57
C THR A 132 -3.13 44.18 2.15
N SER A 133 -3.62 44.96 3.10
CA SER A 133 -4.29 46.22 2.79
C SER A 133 -3.24 47.16 2.18
N TRP A 134 -3.26 47.32 0.87
CA TRP A 134 -2.52 48.41 0.24
C TRP A 134 -3.17 49.74 0.59
N PRO A 135 -2.38 50.78 0.93
CA PRO A 135 -2.94 52.10 1.17
C PRO A 135 -3.51 52.64 -0.14
N VAL A 136 -4.84 52.72 -0.22
CA VAL A 136 -5.52 53.43 -1.31
C VAL A 136 -5.25 54.92 -1.12
N ARG A 137 -4.40 55.48 -1.98
CA ARG A 137 -4.20 56.94 -2.05
C ARG A 137 -5.42 57.54 -2.75
N VAL A 138 -6.31 58.15 -1.98
CA VAL A 138 -7.47 58.89 -2.53
C VAL A 138 -6.92 60.12 -3.27
N PRO A 139 -7.12 60.26 -4.59
CA PRO A 139 -6.71 61.47 -5.29
C PRO A 139 -7.69 62.60 -4.92
N GLY A 140 -7.18 63.69 -4.35
CA GLY A 140 -7.92 64.97 -4.34
C GLY A 140 -8.20 65.66 -3.00
N THR A 141 -7.56 65.31 -1.88
CA THR A 141 -7.62 66.17 -0.68
C THR A 141 -6.36 67.00 -0.52
N ASN A 142 -6.31 68.10 -1.27
CA ASN A 142 -5.41 69.20 -0.98
C ASN A 142 -6.09 70.09 0.07
N ARG A 143 -5.87 69.79 1.36
CA ARG A 143 -6.08 70.76 2.43
C ARG A 143 -4.81 70.84 3.26
N THR A 144 -3.99 71.80 2.90
CA THR A 144 -3.05 72.44 3.83
C THR A 144 -3.86 73.09 4.94
N ALA A 145 -3.75 72.56 6.16
CA ALA A 145 -4.12 73.30 7.36
C ALA A 145 -2.83 73.58 8.14
N THR A 146 -2.33 74.80 7.95
CA THR A 146 -1.36 75.46 8.83
C THR A 146 -2.09 75.94 10.09
N SER A 147 -1.64 75.52 11.27
CA SER A 147 -1.50 76.32 12.52
C SER A 147 -0.99 75.36 13.61
N LEU A 148 0.20 75.58 14.20
CA LEU A 148 0.40 76.29 15.50
C LEU A 148 -0.59 75.77 16.56
N SER A 149 -0.18 75.19 17.68
CA SER A 149 0.95 75.47 18.59
C SER A 149 1.24 74.26 19.48
#